data_AF-A0A835UZ03-F1
#
_entry.id   AF-A0A835UZ03-F1
#
_cell.length_a   1.000
_cell.length_b   1.000
_cell.length_c   1.000
_cell.angle_alpha   90.00
_cell.angle_beta   90.00
_cell.angle_gamma   90.00
#
_symmetry.space_group_name_H-M   'P 1'
#
loop_
_entity.id
_entity.type
_entity.pdbx_description
1 polymer ?
#
loop_
_entity_poly.entity_id
_entity_poly.type
_entity_poly.pdbx_seq_one_letter_code
_entity_poly.pdbx_strand_id
1 'polypeptide(L)'
;MPANGAGPISSPMATAVGINLKSPAFADSAGKRRIMAELKHLEREERCLQEEQEELKKTSKASISVQEFLHETENNADPLLPVTNGPARSSWDRWFGGPHELPVCKCWVLF
;
A
#
# COMPACT_ATOMS: atom_id res chain seq x y z
N MET A 1 11.29 -79.30 -41.05
CA MET A 1 12.02 -78.68 -39.92
C MET A 1 13.02 -77.69 -40.51
N PRO A 2 12.90 -76.38 -40.23
CA PRO A 2 13.81 -75.35 -40.74
C PRO A 2 14.92 -75.05 -39.72
N ALA A 3 16.11 -74.68 -40.21
CA ALA A 3 17.09 -73.92 -39.44
C ALA A 3 17.91 -73.08 -40.42
N ASN A 4 17.43 -71.86 -40.68
CA ASN A 4 18.15 -70.85 -41.45
C ASN A 4 19.16 -70.15 -40.54
N GLY A 5 20.40 -70.03 -41.01
CA GLY A 5 21.50 -69.39 -40.30
C GLY A 5 21.34 -67.87 -40.22
N ALA A 6 21.65 -67.32 -39.05
CA ALA A 6 21.72 -65.89 -38.78
C ALA A 6 23.06 -65.32 -39.25
N GLY A 7 23.01 -64.33 -40.15
CA GLY A 7 24.15 -63.48 -40.51
C GLY A 7 24.27 -62.28 -39.55
N PRO A 8 25.46 -61.65 -39.46
CA PRO A 8 25.76 -60.65 -38.45
C PRO A 8 25.14 -59.28 -38.77
N ILE A 9 24.73 -58.63 -37.69
CA ILE A 9 24.05 -57.34 -37.63
C ILE A 9 25.13 -56.25 -37.78
N SER A 10 25.10 -55.47 -38.86
CA SER A 10 25.92 -54.26 -38.99
C SER A 10 25.21 -53.07 -38.31
N SER A 11 26.03 -52.28 -37.59
CA SER A 11 25.67 -51.25 -36.61
C SER A 11 25.56 -49.84 -37.26
N PRO A 12 25.58 -48.73 -36.51
CA PRO A 12 24.43 -47.95 -36.05
C PRO A 12 24.35 -46.55 -36.72
N MET A 13 23.17 -45.93 -36.75
CA MET A 13 23.08 -44.46 -36.88
C MET A 13 22.23 -43.91 -35.74
N ALA A 14 22.84 -43.84 -34.55
CA ALA A 14 22.29 -43.10 -33.43
C ALA A 14 22.55 -41.61 -33.68
N THR A 15 21.50 -40.89 -34.10
CA THR A 15 21.47 -39.43 -34.06
C THR A 15 21.65 -39.00 -32.60
N ALA A 16 22.80 -38.41 -32.29
CA ALA A 16 23.05 -37.78 -31.01
C ALA A 16 22.17 -36.53 -30.89
N VAL A 17 20.98 -36.68 -30.31
CA VAL A 17 20.27 -35.54 -29.71
C VAL A 17 21.11 -35.15 -28.49
N GLY A 18 21.87 -34.07 -28.63
CA GLY A 18 22.56 -33.43 -27.53
C GLY A 18 21.53 -32.93 -26.53
N ILE A 19 21.14 -33.77 -25.57
CA ILE A 19 20.53 -33.32 -24.33
C ILE A 19 21.56 -32.43 -23.65
N ASN A 20 21.32 -31.11 -23.68
CA ASN A 20 21.99 -30.17 -22.83
C ASN A 20 21.62 -30.55 -21.39
N LEU A 21 22.40 -31.45 -20.79
CA LEU A 21 22.36 -31.75 -19.37
C LEU A 21 22.91 -30.52 -18.65
N LYS A 22 22.05 -29.50 -18.51
CA LYS A 22 22.23 -28.48 -17.48
C LYS A 22 22.30 -29.25 -16.17
N SER A 23 23.49 -29.24 -15.55
CA SER A 23 23.78 -30.00 -14.33
C SER A 23 22.62 -29.89 -13.32
N PRO A 24 22.05 -31.02 -12.85
CA PRO A 24 20.91 -31.01 -11.94
C PRO A 24 21.21 -30.25 -10.64
N ALA A 25 22.48 -30.18 -10.22
CA ALA A 25 22.90 -29.43 -9.04
C ALA A 25 22.74 -27.89 -9.17
N PHE A 26 22.84 -27.34 -10.39
CA PHE A 26 22.68 -25.90 -10.62
C PHE A 26 21.20 -25.50 -10.66
N ALA A 27 20.34 -26.32 -11.26
CA ALA A 27 18.90 -26.12 -11.26
C ALA A 27 18.31 -26.27 -9.84
N ASP A 28 18.79 -27.24 -9.07
CA ASP A 28 18.34 -27.51 -7.71
C ASP A 28 18.75 -26.39 -6.71
N SER A 29 19.97 -25.86 -6.84
CA SER A 29 20.42 -24.73 -6.00
C SER A 29 19.77 -23.39 -6.36
N ALA A 30 19.38 -23.17 -7.62
CA ALA A 30 18.61 -22.00 -8.04
C ALA A 30 17.15 -22.10 -7.56
N GLY A 31 16.51 -23.25 -7.71
CA GLY A 31 15.17 -23.52 -7.18
C GLY A 31 15.11 -23.37 -5.67
N LYS A 32 16.07 -23.95 -4.95
CA LYS A 32 16.20 -23.80 -3.49
C LYS A 32 16.36 -22.36 -3.06
N ARG A 33 17.20 -21.57 -3.75
CA ARG A 33 17.35 -20.12 -3.46
C ARG A 33 16.06 -19.35 -3.66
N ARG A 34 15.31 -19.66 -4.72
CA ARG A 34 13.99 -19.05 -4.97
C ARG A 34 13.02 -19.37 -3.83
N ILE A 35 12.91 -20.65 -3.45
CA ILE A 35 12.02 -21.08 -2.37
C ILE A 35 12.41 -20.41 -1.04
N MET A 36 13.70 -20.36 -0.72
CA MET A 36 14.16 -19.68 0.50
C MET A 36 13.89 -18.18 0.49
N ALA A 37 13.96 -17.53 -0.68
CA ALA A 37 13.66 -16.10 -0.80
C ALA A 37 12.17 -15.81 -0.56
N GLU A 38 11.30 -16.66 -1.12
CA GLU A 38 9.85 -16.55 -0.89
C GLU A 38 9.47 -16.89 0.55
N LEU A 39 10.05 -17.94 1.15
CA LEU A 39 9.86 -18.24 2.58
C LEU A 39 10.24 -17.05 3.46
N LYS A 40 11.42 -16.46 3.24
CA LYS A 40 11.85 -15.26 3.98
C LYS A 40 10.94 -14.06 3.75
N HIS A 41 10.30 -13.97 2.59
CA HIS A 41 9.35 -12.90 2.30
C HIS A 41 8.06 -13.11 3.10
N LEU A 42 7.49 -14.31 3.07
CA LEU A 42 6.30 -14.67 3.83
C LEU A 42 6.53 -14.51 5.34
N GLU A 43 7.68 -14.93 5.86
CA GLU A 43 8.06 -14.74 7.28
C GLU A 43 8.15 -13.25 7.68
N ARG A 44 8.43 -12.35 6.73
CA ARG A 44 8.39 -10.91 6.98
C ARG A 44 6.97 -10.37 6.93
N GLU A 45 6.17 -10.82 5.97
CA GLU A 45 4.76 -10.42 5.87
C GLU A 45 3.96 -10.88 7.09
N GLU A 46 4.17 -12.11 7.55
CA GLU A 46 3.54 -12.63 8.77
C GLU A 46 3.85 -11.75 9.97
N ARG A 47 5.13 -11.41 10.17
CA ARG A 47 5.56 -10.54 11.26
C ARG A 47 4.94 -9.14 11.16
N CYS A 48 4.95 -8.55 9.98
CA CYS A 48 4.37 -7.23 9.73
C CYS A 48 2.87 -7.22 10.04
N LEU A 49 2.13 -8.23 9.59
CA LEU A 49 0.70 -8.36 9.86
C LEU A 49 0.41 -8.60 11.35
N GLN A 50 1.24 -9.37 12.04
CA GLN A 50 1.11 -9.56 13.50
C GLN A 50 1.34 -8.25 14.25
N GLU A 51 2.35 -7.47 13.86
CA GLU A 51 2.61 -6.14 14.43
C GLU A 51 1.43 -5.18 14.18
N GLU A 52 0.93 -5.10 12.95
CA GLU A 52 -0.25 -4.30 12.60
C GLU A 52 -1.49 -4.72 13.41
N GLN A 53 -1.68 -6.02 13.60
CA GLN A 53 -2.80 -6.54 14.37
C GLN A 53 -2.70 -6.14 15.86
N GLU A 54 -1.50 -6.18 16.44
CA GLU A 54 -1.28 -5.70 17.81
C GLU A 54 -1.51 -4.19 17.93
N GLU A 55 -1.13 -3.40 16.94
CA GLU A 55 -1.45 -1.96 16.93
C GLU A 55 -2.97 -1.73 16.82
N LEU A 56 -3.67 -2.45 15.95
CA LEU A 56 -5.14 -2.35 15.84
C LEU A 56 -5.86 -2.70 17.15
N LYS A 57 -5.36 -3.67 17.92
CA LYS A 57 -5.91 -3.99 19.25
C LYS A 57 -5.71 -2.87 20.27
N LYS A 58 -4.65 -2.06 20.13
CA LYS A 58 -4.39 -0.89 20.98
C LYS A 58 -5.22 0.33 20.56
N THR A 59 -5.58 0.44 19.28
CA THR A 59 -6.41 1.56 18.80
C THR A 59 -7.79 1.54 19.45
N SER A 60 -8.34 2.72 19.74
CA SER A 60 -9.70 2.84 20.24
C SER A 60 -10.72 2.46 19.15
N LYS A 61 -11.94 2.12 19.58
CA LYS A 61 -13.01 1.82 18.62
C LYS A 61 -13.24 3.02 17.72
N ALA A 62 -13.32 2.77 16.41
CA ALA A 62 -13.64 3.81 15.43
C ALA A 62 -14.92 4.58 15.79
N SER A 63 -15.92 3.92 16.39
CA SER A 63 -17.15 4.59 16.86
C SER A 63 -16.88 5.70 17.89
N ILE A 64 -15.91 5.49 18.79
CA ILE A 64 -15.55 6.47 19.82
C ILE A 64 -14.80 7.63 19.17
N SER A 65 -13.77 7.34 18.37
CA SER A 65 -13.00 8.37 17.67
C SER A 65 -13.86 9.22 16.73
N VAL A 66 -14.82 8.60 16.03
CA VAL A 66 -15.76 9.32 15.17
C VAL A 66 -16.70 10.19 16.00
N GLN A 67 -17.18 9.71 17.15
CA GLN A 67 -18.04 10.52 18.03
C GLN A 67 -17.28 11.72 18.63
N GLU A 68 -16.03 11.53 19.05
CA GLU A 68 -15.15 12.61 19.53
C GLU A 68 -14.91 13.64 18.43
N PHE A 69 -14.58 13.18 17.22
CA PHE A 69 -14.40 14.05 16.07
C PHE A 69 -15.67 14.84 15.74
N LEU A 70 -16.83 14.18 15.69
CA LEU A 70 -18.10 14.85 15.46
C LEU A 70 -18.37 15.91 16.53
N HIS A 71 -18.19 15.57 17.80
CA HIS A 71 -18.33 16.51 18.91
C HIS A 71 -17.41 17.73 18.77
N GLU A 72 -16.16 17.54 18.35
CA GLU A 72 -15.25 18.66 18.08
C GLU A 72 -15.73 19.51 16.89
N THR A 73 -16.16 18.88 15.80
CA THR A 73 -16.60 19.63 14.61
C THR A 73 -17.92 20.37 14.80
N GLU A 74 -18.88 19.79 15.54
CA GLU A 74 -20.20 20.38 15.75
C GLU A 74 -20.19 21.54 16.75
N ASN A 75 -19.27 21.50 17.73
CA ASN A 75 -19.20 22.53 18.78
C ASN A 75 -18.28 23.70 18.43
N ASN A 76 -17.51 23.59 17.35
CA ASN A 76 -16.64 24.65 16.88
C ASN A 76 -17.35 25.49 15.81
N ALA A 77 -17.48 26.79 16.05
CA ALA A 77 -18.02 27.71 15.06
C ALA A 77 -17.04 27.86 13.88
N ASP A 78 -17.43 27.29 12.73
CA ASP A 78 -16.72 27.44 11.45
C ASP A 78 -17.37 28.59 10.64
N PRO A 79 -16.68 29.73 10.47
CA PRO A 79 -17.22 30.89 9.75
C PRO A 79 -17.42 30.66 8.25
N LEU A 80 -16.91 29.56 7.69
CA LEU A 80 -17.12 29.21 6.28
C LEU A 80 -18.42 28.44 6.05
N LEU A 81 -19.07 27.96 7.11
CA LEU A 81 -20.33 27.25 7.00
C LEU A 81 -21.52 28.24 7.00
N PRO A 82 -22.57 28.00 6.19
CA PRO A 82 -23.75 28.85 6.15
C PRO A 82 -24.48 28.96 7.50
N VAL A 83 -24.35 27.93 8.33
CA VAL A 83 -24.91 27.86 9.68
C VAL A 83 -23.80 27.34 10.59
N THR A 84 -23.42 28.14 11.58
CA THR A 84 -22.34 27.80 12.52
C THR A 84 -22.94 27.55 13.89
N ASN A 85 -22.64 26.40 14.49
CA ASN A 85 -23.00 26.12 15.88
C ASN A 85 -21.81 26.48 16.80
N GLY A 86 -22.10 27.06 17.96
CA GLY A 86 -21.09 27.47 18.93
C GLY A 86 -20.73 28.96 18.91
N PRO A 87 -19.92 29.43 19.87
CA PRO A 87 -19.55 30.84 20.00
C PRO A 87 -18.62 31.30 18.88
N ALA A 88 -18.85 32.50 18.34
CA ALA A 88 -18.01 33.10 17.32
C ALA A 88 -16.57 33.24 17.83
N ARG A 89 -15.58 32.73 17.07
CA ARG A 89 -14.17 32.85 17.45
C ARG A 89 -13.63 34.20 17.00
N SER A 90 -13.30 35.09 17.95
CA SER A 90 -12.81 36.46 17.66
C SER A 90 -11.53 36.51 16.81
N SER A 91 -10.75 35.42 16.77
CA SER A 91 -9.57 35.31 15.89
C SER A 91 -9.91 35.35 14.39
N TRP A 92 -11.15 35.00 14.03
CA TRP A 92 -11.62 35.03 12.65
C TRP A 92 -12.07 36.42 12.20
N ASP A 93 -12.34 37.35 13.13
CA ASP A 93 -12.78 38.71 12.82
C ASP A 93 -11.76 39.47 11.96
N ARG A 94 -10.46 39.16 12.10
CA ARG A 94 -9.42 39.71 11.22
C ARG A 94 -9.60 39.32 9.75
N TRP A 95 -10.19 38.16 9.47
CA TRP A 95 -10.35 37.61 8.12
C TRP A 95 -11.75 37.86 7.55
N PHE A 96 -12.78 37.85 8.40
CA PHE A 96 -14.20 37.93 7.98
C PHE A 96 -14.98 39.10 8.60
N GLY A 97 -14.45 39.81 9.61
CA GLY A 97 -15.13 40.88 10.33
C GLY A 97 -15.22 42.22 9.58
N GLY A 98 -14.84 42.24 8.30
CA GLY A 98 -14.75 43.46 7.51
C GLY A 98 -13.59 44.36 7.96
N PRO A 99 -13.39 45.53 7.31
CA PRO A 99 -12.45 46.50 7.81
C PRO A 99 -12.86 46.86 9.24
N HIS A 100 -11.98 46.59 10.23
CA HIS A 100 -12.02 47.33 11.48
C HIS A 100 -12.17 48.80 11.10
N GLU A 101 -13.03 49.53 11.79
CA GLU A 101 -13.29 50.96 11.59
C GLU A 101 -11.99 51.79 11.73
N LEU A 102 -11.06 51.61 10.80
CA LEU A 102 -10.08 52.60 10.44
C LEU A 102 -10.93 53.74 9.93
N PRO A 103 -10.75 54.97 10.45
CA PRO A 103 -11.53 56.11 10.02
C PRO A 103 -11.40 56.20 8.50
N VAL A 104 -12.47 55.80 7.80
CA VAL A 104 -12.53 55.84 6.35
C VAL A 104 -12.26 57.29 5.98
N CYS A 105 -11.16 57.56 5.30
CA CYS A 105 -10.86 58.91 4.82
C CYS A 105 -12.08 59.36 4.00
N LYS A 106 -12.78 60.39 4.49
CA LYS A 106 -13.89 61.06 3.78
C LYS A 106 -13.35 61.94 2.64
N CYS A 107 -12.30 61.51 1.96
CA CYS A 107 -11.82 62.19 0.78
C CYS A 107 -12.80 61.89 -0.35
N TRP A 108 -13.70 62.84 -0.61
CA TRP A 108 -14.56 62.82 -1.81
C TRP A 108 -13.63 62.87 -3.02
N VAL A 109 -13.60 61.80 -3.80
CA VAL A 109 -13.01 61.84 -5.14
C VAL A 109 -13.92 62.75 -5.96
N LEU A 110 -13.49 64.00 -6.16
CA LEU A 110 -14.14 64.93 -7.06
C LEU A 110 -13.91 64.41 -8.48
N PHE A 111 -14.96 63.83 -9.06
CA PHE A 111 -15.11 63.68 -10.51
C PHE A 111 -15.73 64.96 -11.08
#